data_AF-A0A7C4VY65-F1
#
_entry.id   AF-A0A7C4VY65-F1
#
_cell.length_a   1.000
_cell.length_b   1.000
_cell.length_c   1.000
_cell.angle_alpha   90.00
_cell.angle_beta   90.00
_cell.angle_gamma   90.00
#
_symmetry.space_group_name_H-M   'P 1'
#
loop_
_entity.id
_entity.type
_entity.pdbx_description
1 polymer ?
#
loop_
_entity_poly.entity_id
_entity_poly.type
_entity_poly.pdbx_seq_one_letter_code
_entity_poly.pdbx_strand_id
1 'polypeptide(L)'
;MLKEAMLYESIGNGNVKCNLCARRCIIAEGKTGFCRVRKNIGGKLYSLVYSKACSIACDPIEKKPLFHFNPGASVLSIATIGCNFRCLFCDNWVISQEEEIYGR
;
A
#
# COMPACT_ATOMS: atom_id res chain seq x y z
N MET A 1 7.40 -12.74 4.67
CA MET A 1 7.31 -13.63 3.48
C MET A 1 7.06 -12.78 2.25
N LEU A 2 7.79 -12.98 1.14
CA LEU A 2 7.51 -12.28 -0.11
C LEU A 2 6.24 -12.87 -0.75
N LYS A 3 5.27 -12.01 -1.05
CA LYS A 3 4.02 -12.42 -1.71
C LYS A 3 3.96 -11.77 -3.09
N GLU A 4 3.88 -12.58 -4.12
CA GLU A 4 3.67 -12.09 -5.49
C GLU A 4 2.36 -11.29 -5.53
N ALA A 5 2.42 -10.11 -6.14
CA ALA A 5 1.31 -9.20 -6.25
C ALA A 5 0.38 -9.62 -7.40
N MET A 6 -0.91 -9.34 -7.26
CA MET A 6 -1.88 -9.56 -8.33
C MET A 6 -1.89 -8.37 -9.30
N LEU A 7 -2.53 -8.54 -10.46
CA LEU A 7 -2.85 -7.45 -11.39
C LEU A 7 -1.61 -6.68 -11.88
N TYR A 8 -0.68 -7.39 -12.51
CA TYR A 8 0.42 -6.80 -13.26
C TYR A 8 0.66 -7.61 -14.54
N GLU A 9 1.33 -6.99 -15.51
CA GLU A 9 1.75 -7.63 -16.75
C GLU A 9 3.27 -7.48 -16.92
N SER A 10 3.93 -8.53 -17.39
CA SER A 10 5.31 -8.42 -17.88
C SER A 10 5.28 -7.73 -19.24
N ILE A 11 6.12 -6.73 -19.43
CA ILE A 11 6.16 -5.93 -20.67
C ILE A 11 7.49 -6.07 -21.42
N GLY A 12 8.28 -7.09 -21.09
CA GLY A 12 9.59 -7.35 -21.69
C GLY A 12 10.76 -6.63 -21.01
N ASN A 13 11.99 -7.03 -21.35
CA ASN A 13 13.24 -6.49 -20.78
C ASN A 13 13.31 -6.51 -19.24
N GLY A 14 12.64 -7.48 -18.61
CA GLY A 14 12.54 -7.58 -17.15
C GLY A 14 11.64 -6.53 -16.50
N ASN A 15 10.93 -5.68 -17.27
CA ASN A 15 10.03 -4.68 -16.74
C ASN A 15 8.61 -5.24 -16.51
N VAL A 16 7.93 -4.69 -15.52
CA VAL A 16 6.51 -4.99 -15.24
C VAL A 16 5.66 -3.72 -15.24
N LYS A 17 4.42 -3.81 -15.71
CA LYS A 17 3.42 -2.75 -15.56
C LYS A 17 2.41 -3.15 -14.48
N CYS A 18 2.40 -2.37 -13.40
CA CYS A 18 1.53 -2.60 -12.25
C CYS A 18 0.14 -1.97 -12.47
N ASN A 19 -0.92 -2.78 -12.43
CA ASN A 19 -2.29 -2.33 -12.67
C ASN A 19 -3.14 -2.22 -11.38
N LEU A 20 -2.51 -2.36 -10.20
CA LEU A 20 -3.18 -2.33 -8.88
C LEU A 20 -3.81 -0.97 -8.51
N CYS A 21 -3.30 0.13 -9.06
CA CYS A 21 -3.86 1.45 -8.82
C CYS A 21 -3.75 2.34 -10.07
N ALA A 22 -4.44 3.48 -10.06
CA ALA A 22 -4.56 4.38 -11.20
C ALA A 22 -3.23 4.91 -11.76
N ARG A 23 -2.12 4.80 -11.03
CA ARG A 23 -0.79 5.24 -11.51
C ARG A 23 -0.20 4.39 -12.63
N ARG A 24 -0.64 3.14 -12.77
CA ARG A 24 -0.18 2.22 -13.83
C ARG A 24 1.36 2.17 -13.99
N CYS A 25 2.09 2.15 -12.88
CA CYS A 25 3.55 2.28 -12.89
C CYS A 25 4.21 1.20 -13.75
N ILE A 26 5.13 1.61 -14.63
CA ILE A 26 6.13 0.71 -15.23
C ILE A 26 7.31 0.64 -14.27
N ILE A 27 7.67 -0.57 -13.84
CA ILE A 27 8.64 -0.82 -12.77
C ILE A 27 9.76 -1.69 -13.35
N ALA A 28 10.95 -1.11 -13.42
CA ALA A 28 12.14 -1.83 -13.86
C ALA A 28 12.61 -2.87 -12.85
N GLU A 29 13.38 -3.85 -13.31
CA GLU A 29 13.97 -4.89 -12.47
C GLU A 29 14.68 -4.28 -11.24
N GLY A 30 14.41 -4.85 -10.05
CA GLY A 30 14.97 -4.38 -8.79
C GLY A 30 14.41 -3.05 -8.26
N LYS A 31 13.54 -2.36 -9.00
CA LYS A 31 12.94 -1.08 -8.59
C LYS A 31 11.55 -1.26 -7.97
N THR A 32 11.09 -0.20 -7.31
CA THR A 32 9.74 -0.11 -6.74
C THR A 32 8.86 0.84 -7.53
N GLY A 33 7.54 0.63 -7.48
CA GLY A 33 6.57 1.60 -7.96
C GLY A 33 6.48 2.84 -7.07
N PHE A 34 5.64 3.79 -7.46
CA PHE A 34 5.45 5.06 -6.75
C PHE A 34 5.09 4.91 -5.26
N CYS A 35 4.30 3.87 -4.92
CA CYS A 35 3.90 3.57 -3.55
C CYS A 35 5.01 2.99 -2.68
N ARG A 36 6.20 2.69 -3.25
CA ARG A 36 7.40 2.14 -2.57
C ARG A 36 7.24 0.71 -2.04
N VAL A 37 6.03 0.16 -2.02
CA VAL A 37 5.74 -1.17 -1.45
C VAL A 37 5.50 -2.27 -2.48
N ARG A 38 5.56 -1.93 -3.77
CA ARG A 38 5.49 -2.90 -4.89
C ARG A 38 6.84 -2.92 -5.59
N LYS A 39 7.53 -4.06 -5.56
CA LYS A 39 8.88 -4.24 -6.11
C LYS A 39 8.89 -5.26 -7.22
N ASN A 40 9.58 -4.96 -8.32
CA ASN A 40 9.84 -5.93 -9.36
C ASN A 40 11.10 -6.75 -8.99
N ILE A 41 10.97 -8.07 -8.97
CA ILE A 41 12.05 -9.03 -8.66
C ILE A 41 11.96 -10.16 -9.68
N GLY A 42 12.96 -10.30 -10.54
CA GLY A 42 13.00 -11.31 -11.59
C GLY A 42 11.86 -11.21 -12.60
N GLY A 43 11.47 -9.98 -12.97
CA GLY A 43 10.34 -9.73 -13.89
C GLY A 43 8.95 -10.06 -13.30
N LYS A 44 8.86 -10.23 -11.97
CA LYS A 44 7.61 -10.46 -11.24
C LYS A 44 7.38 -9.38 -10.20
N LEU A 45 6.14 -8.95 -10.02
CA LEU A 45 5.79 -7.94 -9.05
C LEU A 45 5.52 -8.56 -7.68
N TYR A 46 6.13 -8.05 -6.62
CA TYR A 46 5.95 -8.51 -5.23
C TYR A 46 5.45 -7.41 -4.31
N SER A 47 4.67 -7.81 -3.31
CA SER A 47 4.33 -6.99 -2.14
C SER A 47 5.46 -7.02 -1.12
N LEU A 48 5.98 -5.86 -0.73
CA LEU A 48 6.96 -5.76 0.36
C LEU A 48 6.31 -5.72 1.75
N VAL A 49 5.00 -5.46 1.80
CA VAL A 49 4.24 -5.22 3.04
C VAL A 49 3.19 -6.32 3.34
N TYR A 50 3.28 -7.46 2.65
CA TYR A 50 2.39 -8.57 2.97
C TYR A 50 2.67 -9.10 4.39
N SER A 51 1.63 -9.17 5.22
CA SER A 51 1.73 -9.53 6.65
C SER A 51 2.70 -8.65 7.43
N LYS A 52 2.68 -7.34 7.18
CA LYS A 52 3.48 -6.34 7.91
C LYS A 52 2.61 -5.17 8.36
N ALA A 53 1.68 -5.43 9.27
CA ALA A 53 0.87 -4.37 9.83
C ALA A 53 1.77 -3.42 10.63
N CYS A 54 1.64 -2.12 10.39
CA CYS A 54 2.40 -1.08 11.10
C CYS A 54 1.53 -0.27 12.06
N SER A 55 0.21 -0.33 11.89
CA SER A 55 -0.76 0.32 12.75
C SER A 55 -2.04 -0.49 12.83
N ILE A 56 -2.59 -0.60 14.03
CA ILE A 56 -3.88 -1.21 14.32
C ILE A 56 -4.57 -0.38 15.40
N ALA A 57 -5.81 0.00 15.16
CA ALA A 57 -6.59 0.81 16.10
C ALA A 57 -8.07 0.46 16.02
N CYS A 58 -8.71 0.35 17.18
CA CYS A 58 -10.15 0.27 17.30
C CYS A 58 -10.66 1.63 17.79
N ASP A 59 -11.44 2.32 16.96
CA ASP A 59 -12.02 3.63 17.26
C ASP A 59 -13.55 3.57 17.11
N PRO A 60 -14.31 4.56 17.62
CA PRO A 60 -15.70 4.77 17.21
C PRO A 60 -15.79 5.13 15.71
N ILE A 61 -16.87 4.71 15.05
CA ILE A 61 -17.08 4.99 13.62
C ILE A 61 -17.13 6.49 13.30
N GLU A 62 -17.53 7.31 14.27
CA GLU A 62 -17.64 8.76 14.22
C GLU A 62 -16.30 9.45 13.95
N LYS A 63 -15.17 8.81 14.28
CA LYS A 63 -13.83 9.33 13.96
C LYS A 63 -13.50 9.17 12.47
N LYS A 64 -14.19 8.30 11.75
CA LYS A 64 -13.97 8.04 10.32
C LYS A 64 -14.88 8.94 9.48
N PRO A 65 -14.63 9.13 8.17
CA PRO A 65 -15.53 9.88 7.28
C PRO A 65 -16.83 9.11 6.97
N LEU A 66 -17.44 8.49 7.99
CA LEU A 66 -18.63 7.64 7.96
C LEU A 66 -19.52 7.89 9.19
N PHE A 67 -19.55 9.13 9.68
CA PHE A 67 -20.17 9.52 10.96
C PHE A 67 -21.61 9.01 11.14
N HIS A 68 -22.45 9.12 10.10
CA HIS A 68 -23.86 8.71 10.14
C HIS A 68 -24.12 7.27 9.65
N PHE A 69 -23.07 6.48 9.36
CA PHE A 69 -23.26 5.15 8.79
C PHE A 69 -23.78 4.12 9.81
N ASN A 70 -23.23 4.12 11.03
CA ASN A 70 -23.63 3.19 12.09
C ASN A 70 -23.26 3.70 13.51
N PRO A 71 -23.94 4.74 14.03
CA PRO A 71 -23.53 5.43 15.26
C PRO A 71 -23.33 4.51 16.47
N GLY A 72 -22.29 4.77 17.25
CA GLY A 72 -21.88 3.99 18.44
C GLY A 72 -21.10 2.71 18.12
N ALA A 73 -20.98 2.33 16.84
CA ALA A 73 -20.26 1.12 16.47
C ALA A 73 -18.73 1.30 16.56
N SER A 74 -18.05 0.19 16.87
CA SER A 74 -16.58 0.10 16.79
C SER A 74 -16.13 -0.17 15.36
N VAL A 75 -15.03 0.45 14.94
CA VAL A 75 -14.38 0.20 13.65
C VAL A 75 -12.90 -0.14 13.85
N LEU A 76 -12.47 -1.24 13.25
CA LEU A 76 -11.08 -1.66 13.21
C LEU A 76 -10.38 -1.05 11.99
N SER A 77 -9.36 -0.23 12.24
CA SER A 77 -8.43 0.26 11.21
C SER A 77 -7.14 -0.55 11.29
N ILE A 78 -6.71 -1.10 10.16
CA ILE A 78 -5.43 -1.77 10.00
C ILE A 78 -4.71 -1.19 8.79
N ALA A 79 -3.42 -0.91 8.93
CA ALA A 79 -2.61 -0.35 7.86
C ALA A 79 -1.22 -0.98 7.78
N THR A 80 -0.68 -0.95 6.58
CA THR A 80 0.75 -1.12 6.30
C THR A 80 1.33 0.24 5.90
N ILE A 81 2.65 0.31 5.78
CA ILE A 81 3.28 1.51 5.21
C ILE A 81 2.96 1.68 3.71
N GLY A 82 3.22 2.87 3.21
CA GLY A 82 3.18 3.22 1.78
C GLY A 82 1.79 3.59 1.26
N CYS A 83 1.73 4.59 0.39
CA CYS A 83 0.52 5.04 -0.27
C CYS A 83 0.77 5.43 -1.73
N ASN A 84 -0.23 5.22 -2.59
CA ASN A 84 -0.20 5.66 -3.99
C ASN A 84 -0.57 7.15 -4.17
N PHE A 85 -0.90 7.85 -3.08
CA PHE A 85 -1.15 9.30 -3.04
C PHE A 85 -0.04 10.05 -2.29
N ARG A 86 0.02 11.36 -2.52
CA ARG A 86 0.87 12.34 -1.81
C ARG A 86 -0.01 13.53 -1.43
N CYS A 87 -0.97 13.28 -0.54
CA CYS A 87 -1.90 14.32 -0.12
C CYS A 87 -1.15 15.38 0.69
N LEU A 88 -1.44 16.66 0.44
CA LEU A 88 -0.79 17.79 1.12
C LEU A 88 -1.07 17.78 2.64
N PHE A 89 -2.26 17.35 3.04
CA PHE A 89 -2.72 17.31 4.43
C PHE A 89 -3.04 15.86 4.83
N CYS A 90 -2.09 14.95 4.67
CA CYS A 90 -2.32 13.55 5.04
C CYS A 90 -2.16 13.35 6.55
N ASP A 91 -3.25 13.03 7.25
CA ASP A 91 -3.19 12.69 8.69
C ASP A 91 -2.30 11.49 8.98
N ASN A 92 -2.21 10.55 8.03
CA ASN A 92 -1.38 9.36 8.11
C ASN A 92 -0.03 9.52 7.39
N TRP A 93 0.50 10.74 7.26
CA TRP A 93 1.73 11.00 6.49
C TRP A 93 2.91 10.15 6.98
N VAL A 94 3.04 9.97 8.30
CA VAL A 94 4.14 9.22 8.93
C VAL A 94 4.28 7.80 8.34
N ILE A 95 3.17 7.06 8.23
CA ILE A 95 3.20 5.69 7.69
C ILE A 95 3.02 5.65 6.16
N SER A 96 2.31 6.61 5.58
CA SER A 96 2.00 6.60 4.14
C SER A 96 3.16 7.05 3.26
N GLN A 97 4.09 7.83 3.82
CA GLN A 97 5.27 8.37 3.15
C GLN A 97 6.57 7.68 3.54
N GLU A 98 6.50 6.71 4.43
CA GLU A 98 7.64 5.91 4.86
C GLU A 98 8.38 5.26 3.67
N GLU A 99 9.70 5.18 3.81
CA GLU A 99 10.59 4.52 2.85
C GLU A 99 11.10 3.17 3.38
N GLU A 100 11.21 3.04 4.71
CA GLU A 100 11.67 1.81 5.34
C GLU A 100 10.55 0.78 5.52
N ILE A 101 10.76 -0.44 5.02
CA ILE A 101 9.78 -1.51 5.14
C ILE A 101 9.80 -2.13 6.54
N TYR A 102 8.83 -1.76 7.39
CA TYR A 102 8.61 -2.35 8.72
C TYR A 102 7.16 -2.87 8.92
N GLY A 103 6.90 -3.47 10.09
CA GLY A 103 5.60 -4.02 10.48
C GLY A 103 5.68 -5.46 10.95
N ARG A 104 4.64 -5.93 11.64
CA ARG A 104 4.52 -7.30 12.21
C ARG A 104 3.28 -8.01 11.70
#